data_AF-A0AAW4HHJ7-F1
#
_entry.id   AF-A0AAW4HHJ7-F1
#
_cell.length_a   1.000
_cell.length_b   1.000
_cell.length_c   1.000
_cell.angle_alpha   90.00
_cell.angle_beta   90.00
_cell.angle_gamma   90.00
#
_symmetry.space_group_name_H-M   'P 1'
#
loop_
_entity.id
_entity.type
_entity.pdbx_description
1 polymer ?
#
loop_
_entity_poly.entity_id
_entity_poly.type
_entity_poly.pdbx_seq_one_letter_code
_entity_poly.pdbx_strand_id
1 'polypeptide(L)'
;MSMSYKYRGVRPITVTSFDGVRYQGKASLSLPCGDTYDYLFLRSNLPAARLSFKARLNGKVFYEAPMTVFDMLDAYKELNQQQNTAQNGYVYVIPFADLSMRLKDGQNLTGLVTQVGESFDIEVTIAAKASGDPETPQLSAHPLLGLPRAQRIFLPR
;
A
#
# COMPACT_ATOMS: atom_id res chain seq x y z
N MET A 1 -8.47 18.80 -5.61
CA MET A 1 -7.76 18.44 -4.37
C MET A 1 -6.29 18.72 -4.56
N SER A 2 -5.72 19.67 -3.80
CA SER A 2 -4.29 19.97 -3.84
C SER A 2 -3.52 18.86 -3.12
N MET A 3 -2.59 18.20 -3.81
CA MET A 3 -1.78 17.14 -3.24
C MET A 3 -0.77 17.75 -2.26
N SER A 4 -0.72 17.26 -1.02
CA SER A 4 0.16 17.78 0.03
C SER A 4 1.63 17.83 -0.42
N TYR A 5 2.36 18.88 -0.02
CA TYR A 5 3.74 19.20 -0.43
C TYR A 5 4.71 18.00 -0.32
N LYS A 6 4.44 17.07 0.60
CA LYS A 6 5.25 15.86 0.81
C LYS A 6 5.32 14.96 -0.44
N TYR A 7 4.32 15.00 -1.32
CA TYR A 7 4.19 14.13 -2.51
C TYR A 7 4.58 14.81 -3.83
N ARG A 8 5.16 16.02 -3.82
CA ARG A 8 5.69 16.67 -5.02
C ARG A 8 6.82 15.82 -5.63
N GLY A 9 6.67 15.45 -6.90
CA GLY A 9 7.62 14.64 -7.67
C GLY A 9 7.13 13.23 -8.01
N VAL A 10 6.02 12.79 -7.41
CA VAL A 10 5.52 11.44 -7.63
C VAL A 10 4.33 11.43 -8.59
N ARG A 11 4.34 10.49 -9.54
CA ARG A 11 3.23 10.19 -10.44
C ARG A 11 2.30 9.16 -9.77
N PRO A 12 1.05 9.51 -9.41
CA PRO A 12 0.06 8.51 -9.05
C PRO A 12 -0.29 7.71 -10.30
N ILE A 13 -0.07 6.40 -10.27
CA ILE A 13 -0.61 5.53 -11.31
C ILE A 13 -2.07 5.24 -10.97
N THR A 14 -2.88 5.17 -12.02
CA THR A 14 -4.31 4.85 -12.05
C THR A 14 -4.78 3.91 -10.93
N VAL A 15 -5.99 4.19 -10.43
CA VAL A 15 -6.75 3.33 -9.51
C VAL A 15 -6.78 1.91 -10.06
N THR A 16 -6.16 0.96 -9.37
CA THR A 16 -6.20 -0.44 -9.79
C THR A 16 -7.17 -1.21 -8.90
N SER A 17 -8.11 -1.91 -9.54
CA SER A 17 -9.11 -2.73 -8.87
C SER A 17 -8.54 -4.10 -8.54
N PHE A 18 -8.93 -4.64 -7.40
CA PHE A 18 -8.58 -6.01 -7.01
C PHE A 18 -9.55 -7.01 -7.64
N ASP A 19 -9.02 -8.19 -7.99
CA ASP A 19 -9.81 -9.36 -8.34
C ASP A 19 -10.17 -10.16 -7.08
N GLY A 20 -11.36 -10.75 -7.05
CA GLY A 20 -11.76 -11.67 -5.96
C GLY A 20 -12.16 -11.01 -4.63
N VAL A 21 -12.56 -9.73 -4.65
CA VAL A 21 -12.99 -9.00 -3.45
C VAL A 21 -14.30 -9.59 -2.89
N ARG A 22 -14.19 -10.36 -1.80
CA ARG A 22 -15.32 -10.96 -1.07
C ARG A 22 -14.95 -11.26 0.38
N TYR A 23 -15.95 -11.34 1.26
CA TYR A 23 -15.75 -11.81 2.64
C TYR A 23 -15.20 -13.24 2.69
N GLN A 24 -14.39 -13.53 3.71
CA GLN A 24 -13.63 -14.80 3.82
C GLN A 24 -12.81 -15.13 2.55
N GLY A 25 -12.38 -14.09 1.84
CA GLY A 25 -11.74 -14.18 0.54
C GLY A 25 -10.33 -13.62 0.54
N LYS A 26 -9.65 -13.86 -0.58
CA LYS A 26 -8.36 -13.27 -0.91
C LYS A 26 -8.53 -12.45 -2.16
N ALA A 27 -8.37 -11.15 -2.02
CA ALA A 27 -8.37 -10.22 -3.13
C ALA A 27 -6.94 -10.07 -3.64
N SER A 28 -6.71 -10.23 -4.93
CA SER A 28 -5.39 -10.17 -5.54
C SER A 28 -5.28 -9.03 -6.53
N LEU A 29 -4.08 -8.46 -6.65
CA LEU A 29 -3.77 -7.45 -7.65
C LEU A 29 -2.31 -7.59 -8.08
N SER A 30 -2.07 -7.70 -9.38
CA SER A 30 -0.74 -7.60 -9.98
C SER A 30 -0.46 -6.15 -10.37
N LEU A 31 0.69 -5.65 -9.95
CA LEU A 31 1.15 -4.29 -10.20
C LEU A 31 2.25 -4.29 -11.28
N PRO A 32 2.31 -3.26 -12.15
CA PRO A 32 3.32 -3.19 -13.20
C PRO A 32 4.73 -3.04 -12.63
N CYS A 33 5.71 -3.72 -13.23
CA CYS A 33 7.11 -3.65 -12.83
C CYS A 33 7.94 -2.80 -13.80
N GLY A 34 9.05 -2.25 -13.30
CA GLY A 34 9.99 -1.41 -14.06
C GLY A 34 10.32 -0.09 -13.38
N ASP A 35 9.54 0.29 -12.37
CA ASP A 35 9.72 1.48 -11.54
C ASP A 35 10.05 1.13 -10.07
N THR A 36 10.29 2.15 -9.25
CA THR A 36 10.47 1.99 -7.80
C THR A 36 9.18 2.31 -7.07
N TYR A 37 8.68 1.41 -6.22
CA TYR A 37 7.53 1.67 -5.38
C TYR A 37 7.97 2.29 -4.05
N ASP A 38 7.51 3.51 -3.77
CA ASP A 38 7.78 4.16 -2.48
C ASP A 38 6.67 3.84 -1.48
N TYR A 39 5.41 3.97 -1.92
CA TYR A 39 4.21 3.73 -1.11
C TYR A 39 3.09 3.10 -1.93
N LEU A 40 2.18 2.42 -1.23
CA LEU A 40 0.90 1.97 -1.75
C LEU A 40 -0.22 2.48 -0.85
N PHE A 41 -1.13 3.27 -1.39
CA PHE A 41 -2.35 3.64 -0.69
C PHE A 41 -3.42 2.59 -0.99
N LEU A 42 -3.80 1.82 0.03
CA LEU A 42 -4.92 0.89 -0.04
C LEU A 42 -6.16 1.57 0.51
N ARG A 43 -7.16 1.79 -0.33
CA ARG A 43 -8.47 2.31 0.09
C ARG A 43 -9.45 1.16 0.26
N SER A 44 -10.16 1.15 1.38
CA SER A 44 -11.18 0.15 1.69
C SER A 44 -12.39 0.75 2.41
N ASN A 45 -13.56 0.14 2.29
CA ASN A 45 -14.70 0.43 3.17
C ASN A 45 -14.72 -0.43 4.45
N LEU A 46 -13.71 -1.28 4.66
CA LEU A 46 -13.54 -2.10 5.86
C LEU A 46 -12.44 -1.54 6.76
N PRO A 47 -12.57 -1.68 8.10
CA PRO A 47 -11.53 -1.28 9.04
C PRO A 47 -10.33 -2.25 9.01
N ALA A 48 -9.17 -1.79 9.52
CA ALA A 48 -7.90 -2.51 9.42
C ALA A 48 -7.93 -3.87 10.11
N ALA A 49 -8.72 -3.99 11.20
CA ALA A 49 -8.92 -5.24 11.92
C ALA A 49 -9.55 -6.37 11.06
N ARG A 50 -10.12 -6.03 9.89
CA ARG A 50 -10.71 -7.01 8.96
C ARG A 50 -9.77 -7.43 7.85
N LEU A 51 -8.59 -6.85 7.75
CA LEU A 51 -7.72 -6.97 6.59
C LEU A 51 -6.32 -7.42 6.99
N SER A 52 -5.73 -8.30 6.20
CA SER A 52 -4.28 -8.56 6.21
C SER A 52 -3.69 -8.40 4.82
N PHE A 53 -2.46 -7.90 4.76
CA PHE A 53 -1.78 -7.59 3.52
C PHE A 53 -0.56 -8.48 3.33
N LYS A 54 -0.35 -8.90 2.09
CA LYS A 54 0.77 -9.71 1.65
C LYS A 54 1.29 -9.19 0.32
N ALA A 55 2.61 -9.07 0.21
CA ALA A 55 3.28 -8.64 -1.01
C ALA A 55 4.32 -9.67 -1.43
N ARG A 56 4.37 -9.95 -2.74
CA ARG A 56 5.27 -10.91 -3.37
C ARG A 56 5.99 -10.25 -4.53
N LEU A 57 7.30 -10.47 -4.60
CA LEU A 57 8.12 -10.08 -5.74
C LEU A 57 8.68 -11.37 -6.36
N ASN A 58 8.42 -11.60 -7.65
CA ASN A 58 8.76 -12.83 -8.35
C ASN A 58 8.29 -14.09 -7.59
N GLY A 59 7.05 -14.07 -7.09
CA GLY A 59 6.45 -15.16 -6.32
C GLY A 59 6.94 -15.31 -4.88
N LYS A 60 8.04 -14.64 -4.47
CA LYS A 60 8.56 -14.69 -3.10
C LYS A 60 7.88 -13.64 -2.21
N VAL A 61 7.26 -14.09 -1.13
CA VAL A 61 6.71 -13.19 -0.09
C VAL A 61 7.87 -12.46 0.59
N PHE A 62 7.84 -11.13 0.57
CA PHE A 62 8.80 -10.29 1.28
C PHE A 62 8.13 -9.41 2.35
N TYR A 63 6.81 -9.34 2.34
CA TYR A 63 6.04 -8.60 3.33
C TYR A 63 4.70 -9.29 3.60
N GLU A 64 4.37 -9.50 4.86
CA GLU A 64 3.09 -10.02 5.31
C GLU A 64 2.79 -9.44 6.70
N ALA A 65 1.67 -8.73 6.84
CA ALA A 65 1.27 -8.12 8.10
C ALA A 65 -0.25 -7.90 8.18
N PRO A 66 -0.83 -7.91 9.39
CA PRO A 66 -2.19 -7.40 9.59
C PRO A 66 -2.22 -5.89 9.31
N MET A 67 -3.34 -5.39 8.75
CA MET A 67 -3.43 -3.98 8.36
C MET A 67 -3.40 -3.03 9.55
N THR A 68 -3.67 -3.52 10.77
CA THR A 68 -3.63 -2.74 12.01
C THR A 68 -2.25 -2.13 12.30
N VAL A 69 -1.17 -2.69 11.73
CA VAL A 69 0.18 -2.11 11.84
C VAL A 69 0.25 -0.75 11.14
N PHE A 70 -0.51 -0.53 10.07
CA PHE A 70 -0.50 0.72 9.33
C PHE A 70 -1.28 1.82 10.04
N ASP A 71 -2.37 1.49 10.76
CA ASP A 71 -3.05 2.44 11.63
C ASP A 71 -2.10 2.98 12.72
N MET A 72 -1.25 2.11 13.27
CA MET A 72 -0.23 2.51 14.26
C MET A 72 0.87 3.39 13.65
N LEU A 73 1.32 3.09 12.42
CA LEU A 73 2.31 3.89 11.71
C LEU A 73 1.77 5.27 11.34
N ASP A 74 0.52 5.36 10.91
CA ASP A 74 -0.12 6.62 10.55
C ASP A 74 -0.36 7.50 11.80
N ALA A 75 -0.74 6.89 12.93
CA ALA A 75 -0.84 7.60 14.20
C ALA A 75 0.53 8.08 14.71
N TYR A 76 1.57 7.24 14.61
CA TYR A 76 2.93 7.58 15.06
C TYR A 76 3.59 8.67 14.21
N LYS A 77 3.28 8.73 12.91
CA LYS A 77 3.84 9.72 11.98
C LYS A 77 2.96 10.95 11.79
N GLU A 78 1.87 11.07 12.55
CA GLU A 78 0.85 12.12 12.39
C GLU A 78 0.30 12.19 10.95
N LEU A 79 0.29 11.05 10.25
CA LEU A 79 -0.22 10.92 8.89
C LEU A 79 -1.70 10.59 8.86
N ASN A 80 -2.35 10.50 10.03
CA ASN A 80 -3.80 10.36 10.19
C ASN A 80 -4.51 11.33 9.27
N GLN A 81 -4.93 10.84 8.10
CA GLN A 81 -5.71 11.64 7.19
C GLN A 81 -7.05 11.82 7.90
N GLN A 82 -7.40 13.06 8.22
CA GLN A 82 -8.74 13.43 8.68
C GLN A 82 -9.73 13.25 7.52
N GLN A 83 -9.89 12.02 7.05
CA GLN A 83 -10.91 11.66 6.09
C GLN A 83 -12.15 11.29 6.89
N ASN A 84 -13.29 11.82 6.45
CA ASN A 84 -14.59 11.35 6.92
C ASN A 84 -14.75 9.89 6.47
N THR A 85 -14.34 8.96 7.33
CA THR A 85 -14.34 7.51 7.06
C THR A 85 -15.73 6.99 6.72
N ALA A 86 -16.79 7.63 7.24
CA ALA A 86 -18.18 7.29 6.92
C ALA A 86 -18.57 7.61 5.46
N GLN A 87 -17.90 8.57 4.82
CA GLN A 87 -18.17 8.97 3.42
C GLN A 87 -17.13 8.42 2.44
N ASN A 88 -15.87 8.31 2.87
CA ASN A 88 -14.75 8.02 1.98
C ASN A 88 -14.13 6.63 2.16
N GLY A 89 -14.52 5.89 3.19
CA GLY A 89 -13.82 4.68 3.63
C GLY A 89 -12.48 5.01 4.31
N TYR A 90 -11.71 3.97 4.56
CA TYR A 90 -10.37 3.99 5.13
C TYR A 90 -9.31 4.06 4.03
N VAL A 91 -8.21 4.76 4.31
CA VAL A 91 -7.02 4.79 3.46
C VAL A 91 -5.84 4.35 4.32
N TYR A 92 -5.23 3.25 3.93
CA TYR A 92 -4.06 2.69 4.60
C TYR A 92 -2.81 2.97 3.79
N VAL A 93 -1.78 3.50 4.44
CA VAL A 93 -0.49 3.76 3.79
C VAL A 93 0.45 2.59 4.05
N ILE A 94 0.81 1.86 3.00
CA ILE A 94 1.79 0.78 3.05
C ILE A 94 3.12 1.32 2.54
N PRO A 95 4.09 1.63 3.43
CA PRO A 95 5.41 2.10 3.02
C PRO A 95 6.30 0.94 2.57
N PHE A 96 6.90 1.07 1.39
CA PHE A 96 8.02 0.23 0.98
C PHE A 96 9.36 0.91 1.26
N ALA A 97 9.38 2.24 1.15
CA ALA A 97 10.46 3.07 1.63
C ALA A 97 10.56 3.04 3.17
N ASP A 98 11.78 3.13 3.68
CA ASP A 98 12.08 3.20 5.11
C ASP A 98 11.72 4.57 5.68
N LEU A 99 10.62 4.61 6.45
CA LEU A 99 10.11 5.80 7.11
C LEU A 99 10.95 6.27 8.32
N SER A 100 11.95 5.51 8.76
CA SER A 100 12.85 5.91 9.85
C SER A 100 13.86 6.97 9.41
N MET A 101 14.17 7.03 8.10
CA MET A 101 15.11 8.00 7.54
C MET A 101 14.58 9.43 7.71
N ARG A 102 15.42 10.33 8.25
CA ARG A 102 15.05 11.74 8.48
C ARG A 102 14.90 12.55 7.20
N LEU A 103 15.73 12.27 6.20
CA LEU A 103 15.78 13.02 4.95
C LEU A 103 14.89 12.36 3.88
N LYS A 104 14.16 13.19 3.13
CA LYS A 104 13.31 12.72 2.02
C LYS A 104 14.12 11.94 0.98
N ASP A 105 15.32 12.42 0.66
CA ASP A 105 16.21 11.72 -0.27
C ASP A 105 16.67 10.36 0.26
N GLY A 106 16.90 10.27 1.58
CA GLY A 106 17.20 9.00 2.25
C GLY A 106 16.03 8.00 2.19
N GLN A 107 14.80 8.48 2.39
CA GLN A 107 13.59 7.65 2.24
C GLN A 107 13.44 7.17 0.79
N ASN A 108 13.55 8.09 -0.17
CA ASN A 108 13.47 7.75 -1.60
C ASN A 108 14.54 6.72 -1.99
N LEU A 109 15.71 6.71 -1.33
CA LEU A 109 16.77 5.73 -1.60
C LEU A 109 16.40 4.28 -1.23
N THR A 110 15.36 4.07 -0.43
CA THR A 110 15.01 2.77 0.16
C THR A 110 13.73 2.14 -0.40
N GLY A 111 13.10 2.75 -1.40
CA GLY A 111 11.90 2.22 -2.04
C GLY A 111 12.10 0.82 -2.66
N LEU A 112 11.00 0.10 -2.88
CA LEU A 112 11.02 -1.23 -3.49
C LEU A 112 11.29 -1.11 -4.99
N VAL A 113 12.52 -1.43 -5.40
CA VAL A 113 12.92 -1.43 -6.81
C VAL A 113 12.39 -2.69 -7.50
N THR A 114 11.54 -2.47 -8.52
CA THR A 114 11.08 -3.51 -9.45
C THR A 114 11.73 -3.31 -10.82
N GLN A 115 12.03 -4.41 -11.51
CA GLN A 115 12.67 -4.43 -12.82
C GLN A 115 11.70 -4.94 -13.88
N VAL A 116 11.94 -4.56 -15.14
CA VAL A 116 11.17 -5.08 -16.27
C VAL A 116 11.35 -6.59 -16.36
N GLY A 117 10.24 -7.31 -16.54
CA GLY A 117 10.22 -8.79 -16.57
C GLY A 117 9.98 -9.46 -15.22
N GLU A 118 9.90 -8.69 -14.14
CA GLU A 118 9.50 -9.18 -12.82
C GLU A 118 7.99 -9.18 -12.61
N SER A 119 7.52 -9.95 -11.62
CA SER A 119 6.14 -9.89 -11.14
C SER A 119 6.07 -9.25 -9.76
N PHE A 120 5.15 -8.29 -9.59
CA PHE A 120 4.85 -7.71 -8.29
C PHE A 120 3.38 -7.92 -7.97
N ASP A 121 3.11 -8.78 -7.01
CA ASP A 121 1.76 -9.25 -6.69
C ASP A 121 1.41 -8.91 -5.24
N ILE A 122 0.24 -8.32 -5.04
CA ILE A 122 -0.31 -8.03 -3.72
C ILE A 122 -1.59 -8.83 -3.48
N GLU A 123 -1.76 -9.26 -2.24
CA GLU A 123 -2.91 -10.03 -1.78
C GLU A 123 -3.44 -9.37 -0.49
N VAL A 124 -4.73 -9.09 -0.47
CA VAL A 124 -5.46 -8.62 0.71
C VAL A 124 -6.41 -9.72 1.14
N THR A 125 -6.19 -10.30 2.31
CA THR A 125 -7.15 -11.26 2.89
C THR A 125 -8.21 -10.49 3.65
N ILE A 126 -9.48 -10.82 3.39
CA ILE A 126 -10.65 -10.19 3.99
C ILE A 126 -11.30 -11.18 4.96
N ALA A 127 -11.48 -10.76 6.20
CA ALA A 127 -12.11 -11.55 7.25
C ALA A 127 -13.57 -11.91 6.94
N ALA A 128 -14.19 -12.71 7.80
CA ALA A 128 -15.63 -12.95 7.76
C ALA A 128 -16.42 -11.67 8.04
N LYS A 129 -17.60 -11.53 7.41
CA LYS A 129 -18.53 -10.43 7.65
C LYS A 129 -18.94 -10.41 9.12
N ALA A 130 -18.87 -9.25 9.75
CA ALA A 130 -19.32 -9.03 11.12
C ALA A 130 -20.45 -7.99 11.18
N SER A 131 -21.06 -7.86 12.36
CA SER A 131 -22.07 -6.84 12.62
C SER A 131 -21.47 -5.43 12.44
N GLY A 132 -22.13 -4.60 11.63
CA GLY A 132 -21.69 -3.24 11.30
C GLY A 132 -20.79 -3.14 10.06
N ASP A 133 -20.37 -4.24 9.46
CA ASP A 133 -19.64 -4.22 8.19
C ASP A 133 -20.60 -3.88 7.02
N PRO A 134 -20.11 -3.24 5.93
CA PRO A 134 -20.89 -2.98 4.72
C PRO A 134 -21.41 -4.26 4.05
N GLU A 135 -22.36 -4.15 3.11
CA GLU A 135 -22.89 -5.34 2.43
C GLU A 135 -21.85 -5.98 1.50
N THR A 136 -21.09 -5.13 0.80
CA THR A 136 -20.08 -5.55 -0.18
C THR A 136 -18.73 -4.92 0.20
N PRO A 137 -17.66 -5.72 0.34
CA PRO A 137 -16.33 -5.19 0.57
C PRO A 137 -15.82 -4.48 -0.68
N GLN A 138 -15.12 -3.37 -0.51
CA GLN A 138 -14.52 -2.59 -1.58
C GLN A 138 -13.04 -2.39 -1.29
N LEU A 139 -12.21 -2.57 -2.32
CA LEU A 139 -10.77 -2.37 -2.28
C LEU A 139 -10.30 -1.66 -3.54
N SER A 140 -9.41 -0.69 -3.38
CA SER A 140 -8.67 -0.10 -4.49
C SER A 140 -7.26 0.27 -4.06
N ALA A 141 -6.31 0.12 -4.97
CA ALA A 141 -4.92 0.45 -4.74
C ALA A 141 -4.51 1.67 -5.58
N HIS A 142 -3.72 2.55 -4.95
CA HIS A 142 -3.13 3.72 -5.60
C HIS A 142 -1.63 3.71 -5.29
N PRO A 143 -0.81 3.08 -6.16
CA PRO A 143 0.63 3.06 -5.97
C PRO A 143 1.22 4.45 -6.23
N LEU A 144 2.26 4.76 -5.47
CA LEU A 144 3.02 5.99 -5.54
C LEU A 144 4.47 5.63 -5.87
N LEU A 145 4.89 5.97 -7.10
CA LEU A 145 6.16 5.51 -7.68
C LEU A 145 7.27 6.56 -7.67
N GLY A 146 8.46 6.14 -7.26
CA GLY A 146 9.72 6.82 -7.55
C GLY A 146 10.20 6.59 -8.98
N LEU A 147 11.32 7.22 -9.32
CA LEU A 147 12.00 7.01 -10.60
C LEU A 147 12.51 5.55 -10.73
N PRO A 148 12.58 5.01 -11.96
CA PRO A 148 13.24 3.72 -12.22
C PRO A 148 14.67 3.68 -11.69
N ARG A 149 15.11 2.51 -11.25
CA ARG A 149 16.50 2.30 -10.79
C ARG A 149 17.09 1.02 -11.34
N ALA A 150 18.34 1.12 -11.78
CA ALA A 150 19.08 -0.02 -12.34
C ALA A 150 19.43 -1.09 -11.30
N GLN A 151 19.66 -0.72 -10.04
CA GLN A 151 20.14 -1.63 -9.00
C GLN A 151 19.35 -1.51 -7.70
N ARG A 152 19.10 -2.67 -7.07
CA ARG A 152 18.67 -2.80 -5.67
C ARG A 152 19.85 -2.56 -4.76
N ILE A 153 19.87 -1.41 -4.10
CA ILE A 153 20.89 -1.14 -3.07
C ILE A 153 20.31 -1.60 -1.74
N PHE A 154 20.86 -2.69 -1.19
CA PHE A 154 20.53 -3.11 0.16
C PHE A 154 21.20 -2.16 1.15
N LEU A 155 20.40 -1.35 1.83
CA LEU A 155 20.87 -0.58 2.97
C LEU A 155 20.65 -1.44 4.23
N PRO A 156 21.69 -1.74 5.01
CA PRO A 156 21.53 -2.43 6.28
C PRO A 156 20.61 -1.62 7.19
N ARG A 157 19.60 -2.29 7.75
CA ARG A 157 18.60 -1.73 8.66
C ARG A 157 18.89 -2.16 10.09
#